data_AF-A0A3P9KSV6-F1
#
_entry.id   AF-A0A3P9KSV6-F1
#
_cell.length_a   1.000
_cell.length_b   1.000
_cell.length_c   1.000
_cell.angle_alpha   90.00
_cell.angle_beta   90.00
_cell.angle_gamma   90.00
#
_symmetry.space_group_name_H-M   'P 1'
#
loop_
_entity.id
_entity.type
_entity.pdbx_description
1 polymer ?
#
loop_
_entity_poly.entity_id
_entity_poly.type
_entity_poly.pdbx_seq_one_letter_code
_entity_poly.pdbx_strand_id
1 'polypeptide(L)'
;MRIGIHSGSVLCGVLGLQKWQFDVWSWDVGIANMLEAGGIPRIHISRTTLDCLGGIYKTEDGHGGDRNEFLMKHNIDTFLICPSEERNGFTEPIKVQRTIRTWNPEIPFGHVIDMNSVSQSWIVG
;
A
#
# COMPACT_ATOMS: atom_id res chain seq x y z
N MET A 1 -12.08 5.78 7.54
CA MET A 1 -10.82 5.68 6.75
C MET A 1 -11.09 4.79 5.55
N ARG A 2 -10.59 5.14 4.37
CA ARG A 2 -10.71 4.34 3.13
C ARG A 2 -9.30 3.94 2.70
N ILE A 3 -9.17 2.77 2.08
CA ILE A 3 -7.86 2.24 1.70
C ILE A 3 -8.00 1.62 0.31
N GLY A 4 -7.22 2.09 -0.65
CA GLY A 4 -7.11 1.52 -2.00
C GLY A 4 -5.78 0.77 -2.15
N ILE A 5 -5.81 -0.46 -2.63
CA ILE A 5 -4.61 -1.29 -2.83
C ILE A 5 -4.58 -1.82 -4.26
N HIS A 6 -3.45 -1.63 -4.92
CA HIS A 6 -3.18 -2.17 -6.24
C HIS A 6 -1.76 -2.73 -6.30
N SER A 7 -1.62 -3.87 -6.98
CA SER A 7 -0.34 -4.53 -7.20
C SER A 7 0.10 -4.29 -8.63
N GLY A 8 1.25 -3.66 -8.79
CA GLY A 8 1.80 -3.26 -10.09
C GLY A 8 3.24 -2.77 -9.98
N SER A 9 3.72 -2.17 -11.06
CA SER A 9 5.07 -1.63 -11.17
C SER A 9 5.14 -0.16 -10.73
N VAL A 10 6.30 0.27 -10.22
CA VAL A 10 6.50 1.65 -9.79
C VAL A 10 7.84 2.20 -10.24
N LEU A 11 7.88 3.49 -10.55
CA LEU A 11 9.10 4.27 -10.65
C LEU A 11 9.25 5.08 -9.35
N CYS A 12 10.37 4.96 -8.67
CA CYS A 12 10.64 5.75 -7.48
C CYS A 12 11.97 6.49 -7.60
N GLY A 13 12.09 7.59 -6.86
CA GLY A 13 13.29 8.41 -6.89
C GLY A 13 13.31 9.47 -5.80
N VAL A 14 14.44 10.16 -5.70
CA VAL A 14 14.61 11.31 -4.82
C VAL A 14 14.69 12.58 -5.68
N LEU A 15 13.91 13.60 -5.34
CA LEU A 15 13.87 14.89 -6.01
C LEU A 15 14.41 16.00 -5.11
N GLY A 16 14.97 17.05 -5.73
CA GLY A 16 15.31 18.33 -5.10
C GLY A 16 16.76 18.44 -4.61
N LEU A 17 17.48 19.50 -5.00
CA LEU A 17 18.93 19.62 -4.74
C LEU A 17 19.31 20.00 -3.29
N GLN A 18 18.41 20.66 -2.56
CA GLN A 18 18.67 21.17 -1.20
C GLN A 18 17.73 20.56 -0.15
N LYS A 19 16.49 20.26 -0.55
CA LYS A 19 15.52 19.53 0.27
C LYS A 19 15.12 18.30 -0.52
N TRP A 20 15.70 17.17 -0.14
CA TRP A 20 15.49 15.91 -0.82
C TRP A 20 14.14 15.31 -0.42
N GLN A 21 13.31 14.96 -1.39
CA GLN A 21 12.03 14.27 -1.19
C GLN A 21 12.05 12.96 -1.96
N PHE A 22 11.80 11.86 -1.27
CA PHE A 22 11.54 10.58 -1.92
C PHE A 22 10.08 10.51 -2.34
N ASP A 23 9.83 10.03 -3.56
CA ASP A 23 8.48 9.90 -4.08
C ASP A 23 8.38 8.74 -5.10
N VAL A 24 7.15 8.31 -5.36
CA VAL A 24 6.81 7.12 -6.16
C VAL A 24 5.72 7.49 -7.17
N TRP A 25 5.96 7.20 -8.44
CA TRP A 25 5.03 7.46 -9.54
C TRP A 25 4.88 6.24 -10.44
N SER A 26 3.64 5.96 -10.83
CA SER A 26 3.34 5.12 -11.98
C SER A 26 1.85 5.23 -12.32
N TRP A 27 1.49 4.61 -13.44
CA TRP A 27 0.08 4.34 -13.75
C TRP A 27 -0.60 3.51 -12.65
N ASP A 28 0.11 2.51 -12.12
CA ASP A 28 -0.38 1.62 -11.07
C ASP A 28 -0.63 2.36 -9.74
N VAL A 29 0.18 3.36 -9.41
CA VAL A 29 -0.07 4.30 -8.29
C VAL A 29 -1.37 5.09 -8.53
N GLY A 30 -1.60 5.51 -9.77
CA GLY A 30 -2.86 6.16 -10.17
C GLY A 30 -4.07 5.26 -9.93
N ILE A 31 -3.98 3.98 -10.29
CA ILE A 31 -5.03 2.98 -10.02
C ILE A 31 -5.30 2.88 -8.51
N ALA A 32 -4.26 2.72 -7.69
CA ALA A 32 -4.40 2.64 -6.23
C ALA A 32 -5.09 3.89 -5.65
N ASN A 33 -4.73 5.08 -6.15
CA ASN A 33 -5.35 6.33 -5.75
C ASN A 33 -6.85 6.37 -6.12
N MET A 34 -7.22 5.92 -7.32
CA MET A 34 -8.62 5.86 -7.73
C MET A 34 -9.43 4.82 -6.94
N LEU A 35 -8.80 3.72 -6.51
CA LEU A 35 -9.43 2.75 -5.61
C LEU A 35 -9.72 3.32 -4.22
N GLU A 36 -8.84 4.17 -3.67
CA GLU A 36 -9.10 4.88 -2.41
C GLU A 36 -10.21 5.92 -2.59
N ALA A 37 -10.11 6.76 -3.64
CA ALA A 37 -11.04 7.84 -3.90
C ALA A 37 -12.47 7.34 -4.16
N GLY A 38 -12.62 6.27 -4.96
CA GLY A 38 -13.89 5.60 -5.23
C GLY A 38 -14.28 4.54 -4.19
N GLY A 39 -13.51 4.42 -3.11
CA GLY A 39 -13.69 3.43 -2.07
C GLY A 39 -14.83 3.75 -1.10
N ILE A 40 -15.47 2.69 -0.61
CA ILE A 40 -16.29 2.70 0.61
C ILE A 40 -15.31 2.68 1.80
N PRO A 41 -15.67 3.06 3.06
CA PRO A 41 -14.81 2.96 4.26
C PRO A 41 -14.39 1.52 4.65
N ARG A 42 -13.71 0.83 3.72
CA ARG A 42 -13.22 -0.54 3.73
C ARG A 42 -11.96 -0.60 2.87
N ILE A 43 -11.30 -1.77 2.85
CA ILE A 43 -10.13 -2.02 2.00
C ILE A 43 -10.63 -2.42 0.61
N HIS A 44 -10.33 -1.58 -0.37
CA HIS A 44 -10.68 -1.75 -1.77
C HIS A 44 -9.46 -2.18 -2.55
N ILE A 45 -9.55 -3.33 -3.22
CA ILE A 45 -8.43 -3.96 -3.91
C ILE A 45 -8.76 -4.16 -5.39
N SER A 46 -7.73 -4.10 -6.23
CA SER A 46 -7.82 -4.52 -7.62
C SER A 46 -7.78 -6.04 -7.79
N ARG A 47 -8.16 -6.53 -8.98
CA ARG A 47 -7.93 -7.93 -9.38
C ARG A 47 -6.48 -8.38 -9.19
N THR A 48 -5.50 -7.59 -9.61
CA THR A 48 -4.08 -7.99 -9.51
C THR A 48 -3.67 -8.24 -8.06
N THR A 49 -4.17 -7.42 -7.13
CA THR A 49 -3.96 -7.63 -5.70
C THR A 49 -4.69 -8.87 -5.20
N LEU A 50 -5.92 -9.12 -5.63
CA LEU A 50 -6.67 -10.32 -5.25
C LEU A 50 -5.91 -11.60 -5.61
N ASP A 51 -5.33 -11.64 -6.81
CA ASP A 51 -4.54 -12.79 -7.28
C ASP A 51 -3.29 -13.00 -6.42
N CYS A 52 -2.66 -11.92 -5.95
CA CYS A 52 -1.52 -11.98 -5.03
C CYS A 52 -1.89 -12.43 -3.60
N LEU A 53 -3.14 -12.25 -3.17
CA LEU A 53 -3.58 -12.64 -1.83
C LEU A 53 -3.80 -14.14 -1.66
N GLY A 54 -3.89 -14.90 -2.76
CA GLY A 54 -4.01 -16.36 -2.70
C GLY A 54 -5.25 -16.87 -1.96
N GLY A 55 -6.33 -16.07 -1.92
CA GLY A 55 -7.62 -16.47 -1.32
C GLY A 55 -7.65 -16.55 0.20
N ILE A 56 -6.63 -16.02 0.91
CA ILE A 56 -6.60 -16.03 2.38
C ILE A 56 -7.65 -15.10 3.02
N TYR A 57 -8.13 -14.12 2.27
CA TYR A 57 -9.16 -13.18 2.68
C TYR A 57 -10.47 -13.44 1.95
N LYS A 58 -11.58 -13.31 2.67
CA LYS A 58 -12.91 -13.28 2.04
C LYS A 58 -13.10 -11.93 1.37
N THR A 59 -13.54 -11.95 0.11
CA THR A 59 -13.77 -10.75 -0.67
C THR A 59 -15.18 -10.73 -1.25
N GLU A 60 -15.72 -9.54 -1.44
CA GLU A 60 -16.96 -9.25 -2.15
C GLU A 60 -16.66 -8.40 -3.39
N ASP A 61 -17.58 -8.40 -4.36
CA ASP A 61 -17.45 -7.55 -5.55
C ASP A 61 -17.50 -6.07 -5.15
N GLY A 62 -16.51 -5.31 -5.61
CA GLY A 62 -16.32 -3.92 -5.21
C GLY A 62 -17.17 -2.93 -6.00
N HIS A 63 -17.58 -3.29 -7.22
CA HIS A 63 -18.31 -2.41 -8.15
C HIS A 63 -17.67 -1.02 -8.28
N GLY A 64 -16.34 -0.97 -8.41
CA GLY A 64 -15.57 0.28 -8.46
C GLY A 64 -15.94 1.18 -9.65
N GLY A 65 -16.33 0.58 -10.78
CA GLY A 65 -16.72 1.30 -11.99
C GLY A 65 -17.95 2.20 -11.81
N ASP A 66 -18.91 1.80 -10.98
CA ASP A 66 -20.14 2.57 -10.74
C ASP A 66 -19.87 3.89 -10.00
N ARG A 67 -18.77 3.92 -9.22
CA ARG A 67 -18.41 5.05 -8.36
C ARG A 67 -17.26 5.88 -8.92
N ASN A 68 -16.54 5.36 -9.91
CA ASN A 68 -15.36 6.00 -10.46
C ASN A 68 -15.25 5.72 -11.97
N GLU A 69 -15.40 6.77 -12.77
CA GLU A 69 -15.36 6.71 -14.23
C GLU A 69 -14.01 6.19 -14.76
N PHE A 70 -12.90 6.51 -14.08
CA PHE A 70 -11.57 6.01 -14.48
C PHE A 70 -11.50 4.48 -14.37
N LEU A 71 -12.00 3.91 -13.26
CA LEU A 71 -12.02 2.46 -13.08
C LEU A 71 -12.91 1.78 -14.13
N MET A 72 -14.06 2.38 -14.45
CA MET A 72 -14.95 1.90 -15.50
C MET A 72 -14.30 1.97 -16.89
N LYS A 73 -13.74 3.13 -17.25
CA LYS A 73 -13.14 3.39 -18.56
C LYS A 73 -11.94 2.49 -18.83
N HIS A 74 -11.16 2.18 -17.81
CA HIS A 74 -9.99 1.30 -17.90
C HIS A 74 -10.32 -0.16 -17.58
N ASN A 75 -11.61 -0.51 -17.43
CA ASN A 75 -12.11 -1.85 -17.17
C ASN A 75 -11.36 -2.56 -16.03
N ILE A 76 -11.19 -1.85 -14.92
CA ILE A 76 -10.48 -2.34 -13.75
C ILE A 76 -11.49 -3.02 -12.82
N ASP A 77 -11.38 -4.35 -12.75
CA ASP A 77 -12.12 -5.17 -11.79
C ASP A 77 -11.67 -4.88 -10.36
N THR A 78 -12.64 -4.68 -9.46
CA THR A 78 -12.37 -4.32 -8.07
C THR A 78 -13.16 -5.17 -7.08
N PHE A 79 -12.58 -5.35 -5.90
CA PHE A 79 -13.09 -6.19 -4.82
C PHE A 79 -12.94 -5.48 -3.48
N LEU A 80 -13.82 -5.76 -2.53
CA LEU A 80 -13.72 -5.28 -1.15
C LEU A 80 -13.36 -6.45 -0.24
N ILE A 81 -12.42 -6.23 0.68
CA ILE A 81 -12.11 -7.22 1.71
C ILE A 81 -13.21 -7.16 2.78
N CYS A 82 -13.84 -8.31 3.05
CA CYS A 82 -14.80 -8.42 4.13
C CYS A 82 -14.06 -8.39 5.48
N PRO A 83 -14.57 -7.68 6.50
CA PRO A 83 -14.04 -7.80 7.85
C PRO A 83 -14.05 -9.27 8.27
N SER A 84 -12.94 -9.76 8.82
CA SER A 84 -12.96 -11.04 9.50
C SER A 84 -13.86 -10.89 10.73
N GLU A 85 -14.94 -11.65 10.81
CA GLU A 85 -15.64 -11.84 12.08
C GLU A 85 -14.59 -12.29 13.10
N GLU A 86 -14.46 -11.53 14.18
CA GLU A 86 -13.42 -11.73 15.19
C GLU A 86 -13.34 -13.22 15.58
N ARG A 87 -12.24 -13.89 15.24
CA ARG A 87 -11.77 -14.93 16.15
C ARG A 87 -11.32 -14.19 17.39
N ASN A 88 -12.09 -14.32 18.47
CA ASN A 88 -11.73 -14.01 19.86
C ASN A 88 -10.49 -14.81 20.29
N GLY A 89 -9.36 -14.55 19.64
CA GLY A 89 -8.11 -15.27 19.81
C GLY A 89 -7.03 -14.44 19.16
N PHE A 90 -6.37 -13.62 19.98
CA PHE A 90 -5.10 -12.99 19.66
C PHE A 90 -4.17 -14.02 19.03
N THR A 91 -4.10 -14.04 17.70
CA THR A 91 -2.92 -14.57 17.05
C THR A 91 -1.95 -13.42 17.08
N GLU A 92 -0.96 -13.52 17.98
CA GLU A 92 0.12 -12.54 18.09
C GLU A 92 0.55 -12.09 16.69
N PRO A 93 0.63 -10.77 16.42
CA PRO A 93 1.13 -10.30 15.14
C PRO A 93 2.48 -10.98 14.91
N ILE A 94 2.72 -11.49 13.69
CA ILE A 94 4.04 -11.99 13.31
C ILE A 94 5.04 -10.92 13.73
N LYS A 95 5.88 -11.24 14.74
CA LYS A 95 6.93 -10.34 15.20
C LYS A 95 7.92 -10.22 14.05
N VAL A 96 7.66 -9.29 13.13
CA VAL A 96 8.68 -8.77 12.26
C VAL A 96 9.73 -8.21 13.20
N GLN A 97 10.86 -8.92 13.34
CA GLN A 97 12.01 -8.41 14.08
C GLN A 97 12.42 -7.11 13.39
N ARG A 98 11.95 -5.97 13.89
CA ARG A 98 12.54 -4.68 13.55
C ARG A 98 13.93 -4.71 14.13
N THR A 99 14.92 -5.00 13.29
CA THR A 99 16.29 -4.54 13.55
C THR A 99 16.24 -3.01 13.52
N ILE A 100 15.98 -2.40 14.66
CA ILE A 100 16.13 -0.96 14.84
C ILE A 100 17.64 -0.70 14.72
N ARG A 101 18.08 -0.32 13.52
CA ARG A 101 19.34 0.41 13.38
C ARG A 101 19.02 1.87 13.66
N THR A 102 19.47 2.38 14.80
CA THR A 102 19.60 3.81 15.02
C THR A 102 20.52 4.38 13.94
N TRP A 103 20.10 5.49 13.32
CA TRP A 103 20.89 6.18 12.29
C TRP A 103 22.30 6.49 12.82
N ASN A 104 23.33 6.00 12.13
CA ASN A 104 24.74 6.34 12.39
C ASN A 104 25.24 7.28 11.27
N PRO A 105 25.64 8.52 11.59
CA PRO A 105 26.12 9.48 10.58
C PRO A 105 27.41 9.03 9.85
N GLU A 106 28.18 8.08 10.40
CA GLU A 106 29.50 7.70 9.87
C GLU A 106 29.45 6.63 8.75
N ILE A 107 28.31 5.98 8.53
CA ILE A 107 28.14 4.96 7.47
C ILE A 107 26.83 5.27 6.73
N PRO A 108 26.85 6.10 5.68
CA PRO A 108 25.62 6.62 5.08
C PRO A 108 24.84 5.54 4.32
N PHE A 109 25.51 4.46 3.88
CA PHE A 109 24.91 3.36 3.14
C PHE A 109 25.57 2.04 3.54
N GLY A 110 25.05 1.37 4.57
CA GLY A 110 25.34 -0.04 4.81
C GLY A 110 24.79 -0.91 3.67
N HIS A 111 25.43 -2.06 3.41
CA HIS A 111 25.16 -2.99 2.31
C HIS A 111 23.70 -3.08 1.86
N VAL A 112 23.50 -2.88 0.55
CA VAL A 112 22.24 -2.69 -0.24
C VAL A 112 21.20 -3.83 -0.13
N ILE A 113 21.44 -4.89 0.65
CA ILE A 113 20.62 -6.11 0.62
C ILE A 113 19.49 -6.16 1.66
N ASP A 114 19.29 -5.13 2.50
CA ASP A 114 18.32 -5.26 3.60
C ASP A 114 17.67 -3.93 4.01
N MET A 115 16.86 -3.34 3.13
CA MET A 115 16.01 -2.18 3.47
C MET A 115 14.56 -2.44 3.08
N ASN A 116 13.82 -3.07 3.99
CA ASN A 116 12.36 -3.07 3.95
C ASN A 116 11.86 -1.89 4.82
N SER A 117 11.25 -0.90 4.17
CA SER A 117 10.56 0.28 4.73
C SER A 117 11.39 1.35 5.45
N VAL A 118 11.44 2.57 4.87
CA VAL A 118 11.84 3.79 5.59
C VAL A 118 10.56 4.48 6.07
N SER A 119 10.29 4.42 7.37
CA SER A 119 9.26 5.22 8.02
C SER A 119 9.80 6.63 8.29
N GLN A 120 9.17 7.65 7.70
CA GLN A 120 9.38 9.05 8.08
C GLN A 120 8.59 9.30 9.39
N SER A 121 9.28 9.33 10.52
CA SER A 121 8.72 9.81 11.79
C SER A 121 8.74 11.33 11.80
N TRP A 122 7.57 11.94 11.88
CA TRP A 122 7.37 13.36 12.11
C TRP A 122 8.07 13.80 13.40
N ILE A 123 9.08 14.68 13.30
CA ILE A 123 9.51 15.52 14.41
C ILE A 123 8.67 16.81 14.31
N VAL A 124 7.77 16.99 15.28
CA VAL A 124 7.08 18.26 15.52
C VAL A 124 7.88 19.03 16.57
N GLY A 125 8.15 20.30 16.26
CA GLY A 125 8.35 21.46 17.15
C GLY A 125 9.08 21.28 18.47
#